data_AF-X1TYF1-F1
#
_entry.id   AF-X1TYF1-F1
#
_cell.length_a   1.000
_cell.length_b   1.000
_cell.length_c   1.000
_cell.angle_alpha   90.00
_cell.angle_beta   90.00
_cell.angle_gamma   90.00
#
_symmetry.space_group_name_H-M   'P 1'
#
loop_
_entity.id
_entity.type
_entity.pdbx_description
1 polymer ?
#
loop_
_entity_poly.entity_id
_entity_poly.type
_entity_poly.pdbx_seq_one_letter_code
_entity_poly.pdbx_strand_id
1 'polypeptide(L)'
;LIRETIEGFKIKPYYTSEDLSDLEYLNTFPDEFPFIRGNRKAKNHWEIQQDIRVENVEKANEKAQRAISRGATSIAFEIKPDSITAQDDFSLLLNNIPLENIRVNFQTETEPVKILAFLKTELEARKISGKNLTGSLEYDPLSYLATTGSFFPSEEEVFLISKELLEKRNKNFPNYRMLAVNGKHCHNAGASTVQEIAVSLALGNEYLSRLTEMGLSIENIGPAIQFNL
;
A
#
# COMPACT_ATOMS: atom_id res chain seq x y z
N LEU A 1 -7.43 31.07 -25.89
CA LEU A 1 -6.16 30.40 -25.51
C LEU A 1 -6.18 29.82 -24.10
N ILE A 2 -7.06 30.28 -23.19
CA ILE A 2 -7.29 29.61 -21.91
C ILE A 2 -7.85 28.20 -22.20
N ARG A 3 -7.24 27.18 -21.60
CA ARG A 3 -7.69 25.80 -21.68
C ARG A 3 -8.31 25.41 -20.34
N GLU A 4 -9.49 24.82 -20.38
CA GLU A 4 -10.13 24.22 -19.20
C GLU A 4 -9.73 22.75 -19.12
N THR A 5 -9.30 22.31 -17.94
CA THR A 5 -9.03 20.89 -17.67
C THR A 5 -10.32 20.16 -17.33
N ILE A 6 -10.29 18.83 -17.32
CA ILE A 6 -11.45 18.02 -16.94
C ILE A 6 -11.85 18.23 -15.47
N GLU A 7 -10.91 18.70 -14.65
CA GLU A 7 -11.08 19.08 -13.25
C GLU A 7 -11.73 20.47 -13.07
N GLY A 8 -11.93 21.23 -14.16
CA GLY A 8 -12.45 22.61 -14.10
C GLY A 8 -11.39 23.67 -13.82
N PHE A 9 -10.09 23.33 -13.87
CA PHE A 9 -9.02 24.32 -13.75
C PHE A 9 -8.82 25.08 -15.06
N LYS A 10 -8.66 26.41 -14.96
CA LYS A 10 -8.34 27.27 -16.11
C LYS A 10 -6.84 27.44 -16.22
N ILE A 11 -6.24 26.83 -17.24
CA ILE A 11 -4.80 26.93 -17.51
C ILE A 11 -4.52 28.18 -18.35
N LYS A 12 -3.65 29.05 -17.82
CA LYS A 12 -3.10 30.19 -18.55
C LYS A 12 -2.05 29.70 -19.57
N PRO A 13 -1.87 30.38 -20.72
CA PRO A 13 -0.83 30.01 -21.70
C PRO A 13 0.60 30.11 -21.18
N TYR A 14 0.84 30.96 -20.18
CA TYR A 14 2.10 31.11 -19.44
C TYR A 14 1.79 31.56 -18.01
N TYR A 15 2.73 31.31 -17.10
CA TYR A 15 2.69 31.71 -15.71
C TYR A 15 3.92 32.54 -15.37
N THR A 16 3.79 33.52 -14.47
CA THR A 16 4.86 34.42 -14.04
C THR A 16 5.09 34.33 -12.54
N SER A 17 6.10 35.04 -12.02
CA SER A 17 6.36 35.09 -10.57
C SER A 17 5.20 35.64 -9.76
N GLU A 18 4.38 36.52 -10.35
CA GLU A 18 3.18 37.06 -9.72
C GLU A 18 2.14 35.95 -9.45
N ASP A 19 2.09 34.89 -10.27
CA ASP A 19 1.16 33.77 -10.04
C ASP A 19 1.55 32.91 -8.82
N LEU A 20 2.73 33.13 -8.24
CA LEU A 20 3.20 32.43 -7.05
C LEU A 20 2.94 33.22 -5.75
N SER A 21 2.50 34.48 -5.83
CA SER A 21 2.42 35.38 -4.65
C SER A 21 1.53 34.85 -3.53
N ASP A 22 0.50 34.09 -3.91
CA ASP A 22 -0.55 33.62 -3.01
C ASP A 22 -0.37 32.15 -2.62
N LEU A 23 0.73 31.51 -3.05
CA LEU A 23 1.00 30.11 -2.73
C LEU A 23 1.74 29.97 -1.41
N GLU A 24 1.20 29.13 -0.53
CA GLU A 24 1.86 28.74 0.70
C GLU A 24 2.94 27.67 0.44
N TYR A 25 3.89 27.54 1.36
CA TYR A 25 4.91 26.46 1.40
C TYR A 25 5.97 26.44 0.29
N LEU A 26 6.13 27.52 -0.48
CA LEU A 26 7.15 27.62 -1.55
C LEU A 26 8.60 27.37 -1.07
N ASN A 27 8.89 27.69 0.19
CA ASN A 27 10.22 27.60 0.78
C ASN A 27 10.42 26.37 1.69
N THR A 28 9.53 25.38 1.65
CA THR A 28 9.67 24.15 2.45
C THR A 28 10.74 23.23 1.88
N PHE A 29 11.46 22.51 2.75
CA PHE A 29 12.41 21.47 2.32
C PHE A 29 11.75 20.09 2.26
N PRO A 30 12.33 19.13 1.50
CA PRO A 30 11.93 17.73 1.59
C PRO A 30 12.06 17.22 3.04
N ASP A 31 11.14 16.34 3.47
CA ASP A 31 11.04 15.83 4.84
C ASP A 31 10.65 16.89 5.89
N GLU A 32 10.05 18.00 5.47
CA GLU A 32 9.44 18.99 6.36
C GLU A 32 7.95 19.12 6.09
N PHE A 33 7.13 19.23 7.14
CA PHE A 33 5.70 19.46 7.01
C PHE A 33 5.43 20.74 6.18
N PRO A 34 4.50 20.72 5.19
CA PRO A 34 3.51 19.67 4.88
C PRO A 34 3.95 18.67 3.78
N PHE A 35 5.25 18.45 3.63
CA PHE A 35 5.88 17.43 2.77
C PHE A 35 5.66 17.61 1.26
N ILE A 36 5.39 18.84 0.81
CA ILE A 36 5.15 19.19 -0.61
C ILE A 36 6.29 18.73 -1.53
N ARG A 37 7.53 18.74 -1.03
CA ARG A 37 8.73 18.38 -1.81
C ARG A 37 9.23 16.95 -1.54
N GLY A 38 8.38 16.10 -0.96
CA GLY A 38 8.68 14.72 -0.62
C GLY A 38 8.91 14.50 0.87
N ASN A 39 8.84 13.23 1.28
CA ASN A 39 8.95 12.77 2.68
C ASN A 39 10.35 12.21 3.02
N ARG A 40 11.38 12.57 2.24
CA ARG A 40 12.76 12.08 2.40
C ARG A 40 13.76 13.18 2.07
N LYS A 41 14.82 13.33 2.87
CA LYS A 41 15.79 14.44 2.77
C LYS A 41 16.73 14.42 1.55
N ALA A 42 17.20 13.26 1.09
CA ALA A 42 18.39 13.24 0.22
C ALA A 42 18.45 12.16 -0.87
N LYS A 43 17.56 11.16 -0.88
CA LYS A 43 17.60 10.08 -1.89
C LYS A 43 16.19 9.78 -2.42
N ASN A 44 15.98 10.10 -3.69
CA ASN A 44 14.84 9.64 -4.46
C ASN A 44 15.12 8.20 -4.92
N HIS A 45 15.06 7.24 -3.99
CA HIS A 45 15.01 5.83 -4.32
C HIS A 45 13.54 5.42 -4.35
N TRP A 46 13.01 5.27 -5.56
CA TRP A 46 11.76 4.55 -5.78
C TRP A 46 12.08 3.09 -6.06
N GLU A 47 11.20 2.21 -5.61
CA GLU A 47 11.32 0.79 -5.90
C GLU A 47 10.80 0.52 -7.32
N ILE A 48 11.51 -0.33 -8.07
CA ILE A 48 11.00 -0.88 -9.33
C ILE A 48 10.20 -2.13 -8.95
N GLN A 49 8.90 -1.94 -8.77
CA GLN A 49 7.99 -3.00 -8.38
C GLN A 49 7.41 -3.74 -9.59
N GLN A 50 7.47 -5.07 -9.54
CA GLN A 50 6.74 -5.92 -10.47
C GLN A 50 5.55 -6.58 -9.76
N ASP A 51 4.35 -6.31 -10.28
CA ASP A 51 3.13 -6.96 -9.82
C ASP A 51 2.99 -8.33 -10.49
N ILE A 52 2.68 -9.37 -9.71
CA ILE A 52 2.58 -10.76 -10.12
C ILE A 52 1.31 -11.36 -9.54
N ARG A 53 0.37 -11.67 -10.43
CA ARG A 53 -0.84 -12.39 -10.07
C ARG A 53 -0.56 -13.86 -9.78
N VAL A 54 -1.00 -14.32 -8.61
CA VAL A 54 -0.79 -15.68 -8.12
C VAL A 54 -1.99 -16.55 -8.51
N GLU A 55 -1.88 -17.21 -9.67
CA GLU A 55 -2.84 -18.24 -10.12
C GLU A 55 -2.27 -19.65 -10.00
N ASN A 56 -0.94 -19.75 -10.15
CA ASN A 56 -0.18 -20.96 -9.91
C ASN A 56 1.11 -20.54 -9.19
N VAL A 57 1.34 -21.11 -8.02
CA VAL A 57 2.41 -20.72 -7.10
C VAL A 57 3.80 -20.86 -7.73
N GLU A 58 4.07 -21.99 -8.39
CA GLU A 58 5.35 -22.25 -9.05
C GLU A 58 5.65 -21.22 -10.13
N LYS A 59 4.69 -20.98 -11.03
CA LYS A 59 4.83 -19.98 -12.10
C LYS A 59 4.96 -18.56 -11.56
N ALA A 60 4.29 -18.23 -10.46
CA ALA A 60 4.41 -16.93 -9.81
C ALA A 60 5.81 -16.75 -9.21
N ASN A 61 6.35 -17.78 -8.55
CA ASN A 61 7.71 -17.79 -8.03
C ASN A 61 8.76 -17.65 -9.15
N GLU A 62 8.64 -18.40 -10.24
CA GLU A 62 9.52 -18.29 -11.41
C GLU A 62 9.52 -16.87 -11.99
N LYS A 63 8.33 -16.25 -12.13
CA LYS A 63 8.19 -14.86 -12.57
C LYS A 63 8.87 -13.89 -11.62
N ALA A 64 8.73 -14.08 -10.31
CA ALA A 64 9.36 -13.24 -9.31
C ALA A 64 10.88 -13.30 -9.39
N GLN A 65 11.47 -14.50 -9.40
CA GLN A 65 12.91 -14.69 -9.56
C GLN A 65 13.43 -14.10 -10.88
N ARG A 66 12.67 -14.25 -11.97
CA ARG A 66 13.00 -13.65 -13.27
C ARG A 66 12.95 -12.12 -13.24
N ALA A 67 11.99 -11.52 -12.54
CA ALA A 67 11.90 -10.07 -12.40
C ALA A 67 13.08 -9.52 -11.58
N ILE A 68 13.40 -10.17 -10.47
CA ILE A 68 14.52 -9.80 -9.59
C ILE A 68 15.85 -9.86 -10.35
N SER A 69 16.11 -10.96 -11.05
CA SER A 69 17.33 -11.10 -11.87
C SER A 69 17.44 -10.10 -13.02
N ARG A 70 16.35 -9.42 -13.37
CA ARG A 70 16.29 -8.35 -14.39
C ARG A 70 16.25 -6.94 -13.80
N GLY A 71 16.45 -6.81 -12.49
CA GLY A 71 16.59 -5.52 -11.81
C GLY A 71 15.33 -4.99 -11.11
N ALA A 72 14.27 -5.81 -10.96
CA ALA A 72 13.19 -5.45 -10.05
C ALA A 72 13.70 -5.41 -8.61
N THR A 73 13.43 -4.32 -7.91
CA THR A 73 13.83 -4.12 -6.50
C THR A 73 12.69 -4.40 -5.53
N SER A 74 11.46 -4.54 -6.06
CA SER A 74 10.27 -4.90 -5.30
C SER A 74 9.39 -5.89 -6.08
N ILE A 75 8.72 -6.79 -5.37
CA ILE A 75 7.71 -7.70 -5.93
C ILE A 75 6.41 -7.50 -5.18
N ALA A 76 5.29 -7.43 -5.89
CA ALA A 76 3.97 -7.51 -5.28
C ALA A 76 3.24 -8.75 -5.79
N PHE A 77 2.81 -9.60 -4.87
CA PHE A 77 1.99 -10.76 -5.16
C PHE A 77 0.52 -10.41 -4.97
N GLU A 78 -0.25 -10.47 -6.05
CA GLU A 78 -1.72 -10.40 -6.00
C GLU A 78 -2.25 -11.80 -5.72
N ILE A 79 -2.60 -12.04 -4.45
CA ILE A 79 -3.07 -13.32 -3.94
C ILE A 79 -4.57 -13.40 -4.14
N LYS A 80 -5.01 -14.31 -5.01
CA LYS A 80 -6.44 -14.61 -5.19
C LYS A 80 -6.94 -15.53 -4.09
N PRO A 81 -8.25 -15.50 -3.78
CA PRO A 81 -8.87 -16.51 -2.93
C PRO A 81 -8.49 -17.91 -3.40
N ASP A 82 -8.22 -18.80 -2.45
CA ASP A 82 -7.84 -20.20 -2.69
C ASP A 82 -6.52 -20.45 -3.46
N SER A 83 -5.79 -19.40 -3.86
CA SER A 83 -4.50 -19.56 -4.55
C SER A 83 -3.35 -20.00 -3.64
N ILE A 84 -3.50 -19.78 -2.33
CA ILE A 84 -2.56 -20.21 -1.28
C ILE A 84 -3.39 -20.82 -0.16
N THR A 85 -3.34 -22.15 -0.04
CA THR A 85 -4.19 -22.91 0.89
C THR A 85 -3.42 -23.39 2.11
N ALA A 86 -2.13 -23.68 1.93
CA ALA A 86 -1.25 -24.21 2.97
C ALA A 86 0.04 -23.38 3.13
N GLN A 87 0.74 -23.61 4.23
CA GLN A 87 2.07 -23.04 4.46
C GLN A 87 3.04 -23.43 3.34
N ASP A 88 2.98 -24.67 2.85
CA ASP A 88 3.89 -25.18 1.81
C ASP A 88 3.73 -24.41 0.49
N ASP A 89 2.50 -24.00 0.12
CA ASP A 89 2.24 -23.14 -1.03
C ASP A 89 2.94 -21.78 -0.85
N PHE A 90 2.85 -21.20 0.35
CA PHE A 90 3.45 -19.91 0.65
C PHE A 90 4.99 -19.98 0.67
N SER A 91 5.54 -21.06 1.24
CA SER A 91 6.98 -21.33 1.23
C SER A 91 7.51 -21.53 -0.19
N LEU A 92 6.76 -22.23 -1.05
CA LEU A 92 7.08 -22.37 -2.48
C LEU A 92 7.02 -21.03 -3.22
N LEU A 93 6.02 -20.20 -2.95
CA LEU A 93 5.89 -18.86 -3.54
C LEU A 93 7.14 -18.01 -3.27
N LEU A 94 7.69 -18.10 -2.05
CA LEU A 94 8.83 -17.31 -1.62
C LEU A 94 10.17 -18.03 -1.80
N ASN A 95 10.19 -19.24 -2.35
CA ASN A 95 11.40 -20.03 -2.50
C ASN A 95 12.45 -19.26 -3.32
N ASN A 96 13.70 -19.23 -2.85
CA ASN A 96 14.81 -18.47 -3.45
C ASN A 96 14.57 -16.96 -3.63
N ILE A 97 13.59 -16.37 -2.94
CA ILE A 97 13.38 -14.91 -2.91
C ILE A 97 14.20 -14.31 -1.75
N PRO A 98 15.09 -13.33 -2.00
CA PRO A 98 15.96 -12.75 -0.97
C PRO A 98 15.23 -11.68 -0.14
N LEU A 99 14.37 -12.12 0.80
CA LEU A 99 13.47 -11.26 1.59
C LEU A 99 14.15 -10.13 2.38
N GLU A 100 15.44 -10.24 2.72
CA GLU A 100 16.18 -9.17 3.42
C GLU A 100 16.70 -8.08 2.47
N ASN A 101 16.80 -8.37 1.17
CA ASN A 101 17.41 -7.48 0.18
C ASN A 101 16.42 -6.82 -0.75
N ILE A 102 15.21 -7.37 -0.86
CA ILE A 102 14.15 -6.82 -1.72
C ILE A 102 12.88 -6.59 -0.92
N ARG A 103 12.10 -5.61 -1.36
CA ARG A 103 10.78 -5.37 -0.81
C ARG A 103 9.80 -6.39 -1.39
N VAL A 104 9.03 -7.07 -0.53
CA VAL A 104 7.97 -7.98 -0.97
C VAL A 104 6.64 -7.46 -0.45
N ASN A 105 5.62 -7.45 -1.29
CA ASN A 105 4.30 -6.94 -0.96
C ASN A 105 3.27 -8.00 -1.29
N PHE A 106 2.18 -8.03 -0.54
CA PHE A 106 1.09 -8.99 -0.71
C PHE A 106 -0.22 -8.23 -0.80
N GLN A 107 -0.93 -8.37 -1.90
CA GLN A 107 -2.28 -7.83 -2.09
C GLN A 107 -3.28 -8.96 -1.89
N THR A 108 -4.21 -8.80 -0.96
CA THR A 108 -5.25 -9.79 -0.68
C THR A 108 -6.50 -9.13 -0.12
N GLU A 109 -7.66 -9.59 -0.56
CA GLU A 109 -8.97 -9.02 -0.16
C GLU A 109 -9.65 -9.84 0.95
N THR A 110 -9.38 -11.14 1.05
CA THR A 110 -10.20 -12.06 1.85
C THR A 110 -9.53 -12.58 3.12
N GLU A 111 -8.23 -12.88 3.09
CA GLU A 111 -7.57 -13.58 4.21
C GLU A 111 -6.21 -12.98 4.62
N PRO A 112 -6.14 -11.66 4.89
CA PRO A 112 -4.87 -10.99 5.19
C PRO A 112 -4.19 -11.56 6.45
N VAL A 113 -4.97 -11.93 7.47
CA VAL A 113 -4.45 -12.48 8.73
C VAL A 113 -3.74 -13.83 8.50
N LYS A 114 -4.28 -14.66 7.61
CA LYS A 114 -3.68 -15.94 7.21
C LYS A 114 -2.35 -15.73 6.49
N ILE A 115 -2.32 -14.83 5.51
CA ILE A 115 -1.10 -14.48 4.78
C ILE A 115 -0.02 -13.94 5.73
N LEU A 116 -0.39 -13.08 6.68
CA LEU A 116 0.54 -12.57 7.69
C LEU A 116 1.09 -13.70 8.59
N ALA A 117 0.24 -14.67 8.95
CA ALA A 117 0.67 -15.83 9.73
C ALA A 117 1.65 -16.71 8.94
N PHE A 118 1.38 -16.97 7.65
CA PHE A 118 2.30 -17.71 6.80
C PHE A 118 3.64 -17.01 6.61
N LEU A 119 3.61 -15.69 6.45
CA LEU A 119 4.82 -14.87 6.40
C LEU A 119 5.63 -14.99 7.69
N LYS A 120 4.98 -14.94 8.85
CA LYS A 120 5.67 -15.12 10.15
C LYS A 120 6.38 -16.47 10.23
N THR A 121 5.69 -17.55 9.91
CA THR A 121 6.26 -18.91 9.91
C THR A 121 7.44 -19.02 8.95
N GLU A 122 7.35 -18.42 7.76
CA GLU A 122 8.43 -18.44 6.77
C GLU A 122 9.67 -17.68 7.24
N LEU A 123 9.49 -16.52 7.88
CA LEU A 123 10.61 -15.77 8.46
C LEU A 123 11.28 -16.54 9.60
N GLU A 124 10.52 -17.22 10.46
CA GLU A 124 11.05 -18.06 11.53
C GLU A 124 11.87 -19.22 10.96
N ALA A 125 11.37 -19.89 9.93
CA ALA A 125 12.08 -20.97 9.23
C ALA A 125 13.40 -20.49 8.59
N ARG A 126 13.40 -19.28 8.00
CA ARG A 126 14.59 -18.65 7.42
C ARG A 126 15.49 -17.95 8.43
N LYS A 127 15.09 -17.88 9.71
CA LYS A 127 15.77 -17.14 10.78
C LYS A 127 15.95 -15.65 10.48
N ILE A 128 14.99 -15.05 9.77
CA ILE A 128 14.98 -13.62 9.43
C ILE A 128 14.16 -12.88 10.48
N SER A 129 14.67 -11.75 10.98
CA SER A 129 13.89 -10.89 11.88
C SER A 129 12.86 -10.10 11.08
N GLY A 130 11.59 -10.10 11.50
CA GLY A 130 10.56 -9.25 10.89
C GLY A 130 10.83 -7.74 10.97
N LYS A 131 11.81 -7.32 11.80
CA LYS A 131 12.32 -5.93 11.82
C LYS A 131 13.14 -5.58 10.56
N ASN A 132 13.81 -6.57 9.97
CA ASN A 132 14.61 -6.38 8.75
C ASN A 132 13.74 -6.39 7.49
N LEU A 133 12.49 -6.86 7.61
CA LEU A 133 11.59 -6.95 6.48
C LEU A 133 11.00 -5.57 6.13
N THR A 134 11.01 -5.25 4.84
CA THR A 134 10.32 -4.09 4.28
C THR A 134 9.30 -4.56 3.26
N GLY A 135 8.14 -3.91 3.22
CA GLY A 135 7.03 -4.36 2.39
C GLY A 135 5.67 -3.94 2.90
N SER A 136 4.64 -4.50 2.28
CA SER A 136 3.25 -4.29 2.64
C SER A 136 2.44 -5.59 2.57
N LEU A 137 1.47 -5.72 3.46
CA LEU A 137 0.29 -6.53 3.26
C LEU A 137 -0.84 -5.54 3.00
N GLU A 138 -1.27 -5.41 1.76
CA GLU A 138 -2.16 -4.35 1.28
C GLU A 138 -3.61 -4.75 1.48
N TYR A 139 -4.09 -4.65 2.72
CA TYR A 139 -5.51 -4.83 3.04
C TYR A 139 -6.26 -3.51 2.89
N ASP A 140 -7.32 -3.50 2.08
CA ASP A 140 -8.13 -2.30 1.80
C ASP A 140 -9.63 -2.65 1.69
N PRO A 141 -10.31 -2.88 2.83
CA PRO A 141 -11.73 -3.23 2.82
C PRO A 141 -12.64 -2.10 2.34
N LEU A 142 -12.20 -0.83 2.42
CA LEU A 142 -12.99 0.29 1.91
C LEU A 142 -12.96 0.37 0.39
N SER A 143 -11.82 0.10 -0.25
CA SER A 143 -11.78 -0.04 -1.72
C SER A 143 -12.57 -1.25 -2.19
N TYR A 144 -12.56 -2.35 -1.42
CA TYR A 144 -13.41 -3.50 -1.70
C TYR A 144 -14.90 -3.11 -1.66
N LEU A 145 -15.34 -2.37 -0.63
CA LEU A 145 -16.69 -1.82 -0.57
C LEU A 145 -17.00 -0.93 -1.79
N ALA A 146 -16.09 -0.03 -2.15
CA ALA A 146 -16.30 0.91 -3.25
C ALA A 146 -16.45 0.22 -4.61
N THR A 147 -15.79 -0.92 -4.81
CA THR A 147 -15.79 -1.66 -6.09
C THR A 147 -16.85 -2.74 -6.17
N THR A 148 -17.25 -3.34 -5.03
CA THR A 148 -18.21 -4.46 -5.00
C THR A 148 -19.59 -4.07 -4.47
N GLY A 149 -19.69 -2.95 -3.75
CA GLY A 149 -20.93 -2.47 -3.14
C GLY A 149 -21.25 -3.10 -1.78
N SER A 150 -20.41 -3.99 -1.25
CA SER A 150 -20.58 -4.54 0.11
C SER A 150 -19.26 -4.80 0.82
N PHE A 151 -19.29 -4.80 2.15
CA PHE A 151 -18.19 -5.36 2.92
C PHE A 151 -18.17 -6.88 2.80
N PHE A 152 -16.99 -7.47 2.91
CA PHE A 152 -16.82 -8.90 3.06
C PHE A 152 -15.72 -9.18 4.11
N PRO A 153 -16.01 -9.94 5.17
CA PRO A 153 -17.30 -10.61 5.46
C PRO A 153 -18.42 -9.68 6.00
N SER A 154 -18.10 -8.66 6.79
CA SER A 154 -19.02 -7.60 7.24
C SER A 154 -18.26 -6.33 7.65
N GLU A 155 -18.95 -5.19 7.81
CA GLU A 155 -18.29 -3.93 8.20
C GLU A 155 -17.54 -4.04 9.54
N GLU A 156 -18.18 -4.63 10.54
CA GLU A 156 -17.56 -4.79 11.86
C GLU A 156 -16.32 -5.69 11.79
N GLU A 157 -16.41 -6.80 11.06
CA GLU A 157 -15.32 -7.76 10.93
C GLU A 157 -14.12 -7.20 10.17
N VAL A 158 -14.31 -6.42 9.11
CA VAL A 158 -13.16 -5.88 8.35
C VAL A 158 -12.32 -4.90 9.19
N PHE A 159 -12.95 -4.15 10.10
CA PHE A 159 -12.22 -3.26 11.00
C PHE A 159 -11.60 -4.01 12.19
N LEU A 160 -12.24 -5.09 12.68
CA LEU A 160 -11.61 -6.01 13.65
C LEU A 160 -10.37 -6.67 13.05
N ILE A 161 -10.43 -7.13 11.81
CA ILE A 161 -9.29 -7.66 11.05
C ILE A 161 -8.21 -6.60 10.92
N SER A 162 -8.56 -5.38 10.52
CA SER A 162 -7.62 -4.26 10.38
C SER A 162 -6.89 -3.98 11.70
N LYS A 163 -7.62 -3.96 12.83
CA LYS A 163 -7.03 -3.81 14.17
C LYS A 163 -6.06 -4.95 14.49
N GLU A 164 -6.45 -6.20 14.26
CA GLU A 164 -5.61 -7.37 14.51
C GLU A 164 -4.31 -7.32 13.70
N LEU A 165 -4.37 -6.91 12.42
CA LEU A 165 -3.19 -6.74 11.56
C LEU A 165 -2.22 -5.70 12.15
N LEU A 166 -2.73 -4.56 12.63
CA LEU A 166 -1.91 -3.51 13.23
C LEU A 166 -1.27 -3.95 14.56
N GLU A 167 -2.00 -4.69 15.39
CA GLU A 167 -1.44 -5.25 16.63
C GLU A 167 -0.32 -6.27 16.34
N LYS A 168 -0.54 -7.15 15.35
CA LYS A 168 0.48 -8.11 14.88
C LYS A 168 1.69 -7.43 14.25
N ARG A 169 1.48 -6.35 13.48
CA ARG A 169 2.53 -5.50 12.91
C ARG A 169 3.43 -4.94 14.00
N ASN A 170 2.85 -4.32 15.02
CA ASN A 170 3.64 -3.66 16.07
C ASN A 170 4.53 -4.66 16.83
N LYS A 171 4.07 -5.90 16.99
CA LYS A 171 4.84 -6.95 17.68
C LYS A 171 5.95 -7.54 16.81
N ASN A 172 5.68 -7.83 15.54
CA ASN A 172 6.55 -8.69 14.72
C ASN A 172 7.12 -8.01 13.47
N PHE A 173 6.44 -6.99 12.93
CA PHE A 173 6.71 -6.40 11.61
C PHE A 173 6.66 -4.85 11.64
N PRO A 174 7.45 -4.17 12.48
CA PRO A 174 7.29 -2.73 12.74
C PRO A 174 7.52 -1.83 11.52
N ASN A 175 8.21 -2.32 10.50
CA ASN A 175 8.53 -1.58 9.27
C ASN A 175 7.60 -1.93 8.09
N TYR A 176 6.64 -2.83 8.30
CA TYR A 176 5.72 -3.31 7.26
C TYR A 176 4.45 -2.47 7.23
N ARG A 177 3.89 -2.23 6.05
CA ARG A 177 2.57 -1.59 5.92
C ARG A 177 1.49 -2.68 5.95
N MET A 178 0.34 -2.39 6.54
CA MET A 178 -0.76 -3.37 6.68
C MET A 178 -2.07 -2.91 6.06
N LEU A 179 -2.20 -1.61 5.82
CA LEU A 179 -3.38 -1.03 5.21
C LEU A 179 -2.97 -0.30 3.95
N ALA A 180 -3.78 -0.45 2.90
CA ALA A 180 -3.62 0.29 1.67
C ALA A 180 -4.85 1.20 1.47
N VAL A 181 -4.61 2.36 0.86
CA VAL A 181 -5.63 3.25 0.32
C VAL A 181 -5.42 3.29 -1.18
N ASN A 182 -6.28 2.62 -1.93
CA ASN A 182 -6.16 2.45 -3.38
C ASN A 182 -7.03 3.45 -4.17
N GLY A 183 -6.56 4.68 -4.31
CA GLY A 183 -7.20 5.73 -5.11
C GLY A 183 -7.34 5.39 -6.60
N LYS A 184 -6.41 4.57 -7.11
CA LYS A 184 -6.40 4.08 -8.50
C LYS A 184 -7.72 3.47 -8.96
N HIS A 185 -8.50 2.86 -8.06
CA HIS A 185 -9.81 2.28 -8.43
C HIS A 185 -10.80 3.36 -8.87
N CYS A 186 -10.82 4.50 -8.17
CA CYS A 186 -11.63 5.64 -8.56
C CYS A 186 -11.16 6.23 -9.89
N HIS A 187 -9.84 6.40 -10.05
CA HIS A 187 -9.27 6.91 -11.30
C HIS A 187 -9.64 6.03 -12.51
N ASN A 188 -9.43 4.71 -12.38
CA ASN A 188 -9.76 3.75 -13.42
C ASN A 188 -11.27 3.65 -13.71
N ALA A 189 -12.12 4.05 -12.76
CA ALA A 189 -13.56 4.18 -12.94
C ALA A 189 -13.98 5.51 -13.62
N GLY A 190 -13.02 6.38 -13.96
CA GLY A 190 -13.26 7.65 -14.66
C GLY A 190 -13.25 8.88 -13.76
N ALA A 191 -12.79 8.77 -12.51
CA ALA A 191 -12.63 9.92 -11.64
C ALA A 191 -11.51 10.86 -12.13
N SER A 192 -11.68 12.16 -11.94
CA SER A 192 -10.63 13.15 -12.17
C SER A 192 -9.55 13.08 -11.09
N THR A 193 -8.38 13.68 -11.32
CA THR A 193 -7.30 13.71 -10.31
C THR A 193 -7.75 14.35 -8.99
N VAL A 194 -8.61 15.38 -9.04
CA VAL A 194 -9.17 16.01 -7.83
C VAL A 194 -10.03 15.02 -7.05
N GLN A 195 -10.88 14.25 -7.75
CA GLN A 195 -11.75 13.25 -7.13
C GLN A 195 -10.94 12.11 -6.54
N GLU A 196 -9.92 11.62 -7.25
CA GLU A 196 -9.03 10.57 -6.77
C GLU A 196 -8.30 10.97 -5.47
N ILE A 197 -7.73 12.18 -5.41
CA ILE A 197 -7.08 12.69 -4.20
C ILE A 197 -8.09 12.85 -3.07
N ALA A 198 -9.26 13.45 -3.35
CA ALA A 198 -10.29 13.67 -2.35
C ALA A 198 -10.80 12.36 -1.74
N VAL A 199 -11.09 11.36 -2.58
CA VAL A 199 -11.51 10.03 -2.12
C VAL A 199 -10.38 9.35 -1.35
N SER A 200 -9.15 9.36 -1.84
CA SER A 200 -8.02 8.74 -1.14
C SER A 200 -7.81 9.32 0.26
N LEU A 201 -7.85 10.65 0.40
CA LEU A 201 -7.73 11.30 1.69
C LEU A 201 -8.92 10.99 2.60
N ALA A 202 -10.15 10.93 2.06
CA ALA A 202 -11.33 10.55 2.82
C ALA A 202 -11.26 9.10 3.33
N LEU A 203 -10.80 8.16 2.50
CA LEU A 203 -10.57 6.76 2.89
C LEU A 203 -9.50 6.66 3.99
N GLY A 204 -8.39 7.39 3.85
CA GLY A 204 -7.35 7.47 4.88
C GLY A 204 -7.90 8.02 6.21
N ASN A 205 -8.73 9.05 6.16
CA ASN A 205 -9.38 9.61 7.35
C ASN A 205 -10.37 8.62 8.00
N GLU A 206 -11.14 7.87 7.21
CA GLU A 206 -12.06 6.85 7.71
C GLU A 206 -11.31 5.76 8.49
N TYR A 207 -10.18 5.28 7.95
CA TYR A 207 -9.32 4.33 8.68
C TYR A 207 -8.82 4.92 10.00
N LEU A 208 -8.38 6.18 10.03
CA LEU A 208 -7.95 6.84 11.25
C LEU A 208 -9.08 6.94 12.28
N SER A 209 -10.29 7.36 11.87
CA SER A 209 -11.45 7.50 12.77
C SER A 209 -11.83 6.16 13.40
N ARG A 210 -12.13 5.16 12.55
CA ARG A 210 -12.63 3.86 13.00
C ARG A 210 -11.63 3.13 13.89
N LEU A 211 -10.35 3.13 13.52
CA LEU A 211 -9.32 2.43 14.30
C LEU A 211 -9.00 3.15 15.62
N THR A 212 -9.11 4.49 15.65
CA THR A 212 -8.96 5.26 16.90
C THR A 212 -10.13 5.01 17.85
N GLU A 213 -11.36 4.96 17.34
CA GLU A 213 -12.56 4.56 18.12
C GLU A 213 -12.41 3.16 18.73
N MET A 214 -11.70 2.26 18.04
CA MET A 214 -11.36 0.92 18.53
C MET A 214 -10.15 0.88 19.49
N GLY A 215 -9.60 2.04 19.85
CA GLY A 215 -8.55 2.20 20.86
C GLY A 215 -7.10 2.14 20.34
N LEU A 216 -6.88 2.19 19.02
CA LEU A 216 -5.52 2.30 18.46
C LEU A 216 -5.07 3.77 18.44
N SER A 217 -3.77 4.01 18.62
CA SER A 217 -3.20 5.37 18.55
C SER A 217 -2.83 5.76 17.11
N ILE A 218 -2.86 7.05 16.81
CA ILE A 218 -2.52 7.58 15.47
C ILE A 218 -1.08 7.23 15.08
N GLU A 219 -0.17 7.20 16.06
CA GLU A 219 1.25 6.84 15.86
C GLU A 219 1.42 5.38 15.43
N ASN A 220 0.46 4.52 15.76
CA ASN A 220 0.42 3.13 15.30
C ASN A 220 -0.25 3.00 13.93
N ILE A 221 -1.30 3.78 13.67
CA ILE A 221 -2.10 3.67 12.44
C ILE A 221 -1.39 4.34 11.25
N GLY A 222 -0.93 5.58 11.41
CA GLY A 222 -0.36 6.37 10.30
C GLY A 222 0.81 5.67 9.59
N PRO A 223 1.83 5.18 10.32
CA PRO A 223 2.92 4.40 9.73
C PRO A 223 2.53 3.02 9.19
N ALA A 224 1.31 2.54 9.41
CA ALA A 224 0.81 1.27 8.86
C ALA A 224 0.08 1.45 7.52
N ILE A 225 -0.38 2.66 7.20
CA ILE A 225 -1.10 2.98 5.96
C ILE A 225 -0.11 3.28 4.83
N GLN A 226 -0.43 2.79 3.63
CA GLN A 226 0.20 3.14 2.36
C GLN A 226 -0.85 3.69 1.40
N PHE A 227 -0.49 4.70 0.61
CA PHE A 227 -1.34 5.24 -0.45
C PHE A 227 -0.85 4.72 -1.81
N ASN A 228 -1.80 4.24 -2.61
CA ASN A 228 -1.61 3.78 -3.97
C ASN A 228 -2.50 4.64 -4.88
N LEU A 229 -1.88 5.60 -5.57
CA LEU A 229 -2.50 6.49 -6.56
C LEU A 229 -2.10 6.01 -7.95
#